data_AF-A0AAP9ACI4-F1
#
_entry.id   AF-A0AAP9ACI4-F1
#
_cell.length_a   1.000
_cell.length_b   1.000
_cell.length_c   1.000
_cell.angle_alpha   90.00
_cell.angle_beta   90.00
_cell.angle_gamma   90.00
#
_symmetry.space_group_name_H-M   'P 1'
#
loop_
_entity.id
_entity.type
_entity.pdbx_description
1 polymer ?
#
loop_
_entity_poly.entity_id
_entity_poly.type
_entity_poly.pdbx_seq_one_letter_code
_entity_poly.pdbx_strand_id
1 'polypeptide(L)'
;MNSKFKFNYNIDNKLALSFTNELIANKKQKIKKRFLLFLFPFYPLKLFKTINLIVVFAVLVAIRLGMGFLHIKIPGFNMVISFTWMALMVLSWYFGPLIGIFAGFLVDTLAWLISGGIWFWMYAIQEPAVGFIAGFLGSVVTLRKKTKRPIIDLIVNQVFILFFSILTLFMILTLVNDGKNSLFSILKKRDKEINEDWISIFKYLAIAFLATFVLLVEAFVIIYYLRNKNRSKVQLVNFIYCSLLAIFSTMLFSFALGPYVSVAYLKYIKVPITNYLKYGVNYYLLPRIIKESIKTPIYIILLSSIISAFDYVFLNIKQINMHKWKH
;
A
#
# COMPACT_ATOMS: atom_id res chain seq x y z
N MET A 1 -24.67 -71.70 27.30
CA MET A 1 -23.72 -70.73 27.88
C MET A 1 -23.42 -69.67 26.82
N ASN A 2 -24.02 -68.48 26.93
CA ASN A 2 -23.80 -67.36 26.01
C ASN A 2 -22.58 -66.54 26.44
N SER A 3 -21.47 -66.63 25.71
CA SER A 3 -20.34 -65.70 25.85
C SER A 3 -20.64 -64.41 25.09
N LYS A 4 -21.02 -63.36 25.82
CA LYS A 4 -21.10 -62.00 25.30
C LYS A 4 -19.68 -61.50 24.97
N PHE A 5 -19.33 -61.47 23.69
CA PHE A 5 -18.25 -60.64 23.17
C PHE A 5 -18.58 -59.16 23.45
N LYS A 6 -17.97 -58.59 24.50
CA LYS A 6 -17.92 -57.13 24.68
C LYS A 6 -16.92 -56.58 23.67
N PHE A 7 -17.41 -56.12 22.53
CA PHE A 7 -16.60 -55.37 21.57
C PHE A 7 -15.99 -54.14 22.23
N ASN A 8 -14.69 -53.97 22.00
CA ASN A 8 -13.80 -53.03 22.67
C ASN A 8 -13.95 -51.62 22.08
N TYR A 9 -15.14 -51.03 22.20
CA TYR A 9 -15.51 -49.71 21.64
C TYR A 9 -14.63 -48.55 22.16
N ASN A 10 -13.85 -48.75 23.22
CA ASN A 10 -13.10 -47.69 23.90
C ASN A 10 -11.67 -47.52 23.33
N ILE A 11 -11.11 -48.55 22.70
CA ILE A 11 -9.77 -48.49 22.09
C ILE A 11 -9.84 -47.76 20.74
N ASP A 12 -10.85 -48.06 19.93
CA ASP A 12 -11.04 -47.43 18.62
C ASP A 12 -11.30 -45.92 18.73
N ASN A 13 -12.02 -45.49 19.78
CA ASN A 13 -12.23 -44.07 20.07
C ASN A 13 -10.95 -43.34 20.49
N LYS A 14 -10.06 -43.97 21.29
CA LYS A 14 -8.76 -43.35 21.66
C LYS A 14 -7.82 -43.24 20.46
N LEU A 15 -7.80 -44.25 19.60
CA LEU A 15 -7.01 -44.26 18.36
C LEU A 15 -7.52 -43.19 17.39
N ALA A 16 -8.83 -43.10 17.17
CA ALA A 16 -9.45 -42.04 16.37
C ALA A 16 -9.20 -40.63 16.96
N LEU A 17 -9.20 -40.47 18.29
CA LEU A 17 -8.85 -39.21 18.95
C LEU A 17 -7.37 -38.84 18.75
N SER A 18 -6.47 -39.82 18.80
CA SER A 18 -5.04 -39.59 18.57
C SER A 18 -4.74 -39.17 17.13
N PHE A 19 -5.35 -39.84 16.14
CA PHE A 19 -5.24 -39.49 14.73
C PHE A 19 -5.85 -38.11 14.40
N THR A 20 -7.00 -37.78 14.99
CA THR A 20 -7.60 -36.45 14.82
C THR A 20 -6.74 -35.37 15.47
N ASN A 21 -6.16 -35.61 16.65
CA ASN A 21 -5.22 -34.70 17.29
C ASN A 21 -3.94 -34.48 16.48
N GLU A 22 -3.36 -35.52 15.88
CA GLU A 22 -2.21 -35.40 14.97
C GLU A 22 -2.57 -34.65 13.67
N LEU A 23 -3.74 -34.91 13.08
CA LEU A 23 -4.22 -34.17 11.92
C LEU A 23 -4.45 -32.69 12.24
N ILE A 24 -5.00 -32.38 13.42
CA ILE A 24 -5.18 -31.01 13.92
C ILE A 24 -3.82 -30.35 14.18
N ALA A 25 -2.86 -31.05 14.78
CA ALA A 25 -1.51 -30.55 15.02
C ALA A 25 -0.76 -30.27 13.72
N ASN A 26 -0.84 -31.17 12.74
CA ASN A 26 -0.28 -30.99 11.40
C ASN A 26 -0.94 -29.83 10.65
N LYS A 27 -2.27 -29.67 10.77
CA LYS A 27 -3.00 -28.54 10.19
C LYS A 27 -2.59 -27.22 10.86
N LYS A 28 -2.47 -27.18 12.19
CA LYS A 28 -1.98 -26.01 12.96
C LYS A 28 -0.55 -25.64 12.57
N GLN A 29 0.37 -26.60 12.44
CA GLN A 29 1.74 -26.35 11.98
C GLN A 29 1.77 -25.81 10.54
N LYS A 30 0.96 -26.37 9.64
CA LYS A 30 0.85 -25.90 8.25
C LYS A 30 0.30 -24.47 8.16
N ILE A 31 -0.68 -24.12 8.99
CA ILE A 31 -1.22 -22.76 9.11
C ILE A 31 -0.16 -21.82 9.67
N LYS A 32 0.53 -22.18 10.76
CA LYS A 32 1.61 -21.39 11.36
C LYS A 32 2.73 -21.11 10.35
N LYS A 33 3.14 -22.11 9.58
CA LYS A 33 4.15 -21.96 8.52
C LYS A 33 3.68 -21.04 7.39
N ARG A 34 2.40 -21.13 6.98
CA ARG A 34 1.81 -20.22 5.98
C ARG A 34 1.74 -18.79 6.50
N PHE A 35 1.37 -18.59 7.76
CA PHE A 35 1.31 -17.29 8.40
C PHE A 35 2.71 -16.66 8.54
N LEU A 36 3.71 -17.46 8.93
CA LEU A 36 5.11 -17.01 8.98
C LEU A 36 5.65 -16.62 7.60
N LEU A 37 5.36 -17.42 6.57
CA LEU A 37 5.71 -17.08 5.18
C LEU A 37 4.97 -15.85 4.65
N PHE A 38 3.79 -15.56 5.18
CA PHE A 38 3.03 -14.36 4.84
C PHE A 38 3.67 -13.11 5.45
N LEU A 39 4.04 -13.15 6.73
CA LEU A 39 4.71 -12.03 7.40
C LEU A 39 6.16 -11.86 6.97
N PHE A 40 6.84 -12.97 6.69
CA PHE A 40 8.25 -13.06 6.33
C PHE A 40 8.41 -13.99 5.11
N PRO A 41 8.36 -13.47 3.88
CA PRO A 41 8.42 -14.28 2.65
C PRO A 41 9.68 -15.13 2.51
N PHE A 42 10.78 -14.72 3.16
CA PHE A 42 12.04 -15.45 3.19
C PHE A 42 12.14 -16.52 4.28
N TYR A 43 11.17 -16.66 5.20
CA TYR A 43 11.22 -17.67 6.26
C TYR A 43 11.50 -19.09 5.71
N PRO A 44 12.49 -19.85 6.24
CA PRO A 44 13.25 -19.59 7.47
C PRO A 44 14.51 -18.71 7.30
N LEU A 45 14.86 -18.29 6.08
CA LEU A 45 15.99 -17.37 5.85
C LEU A 45 15.67 -16.03 6.51
N LYS A 46 16.39 -15.73 7.60
CA LYS A 46 16.28 -14.45 8.29
C LYS A 46 17.06 -13.40 7.51
N LEU A 47 16.48 -12.21 7.33
CA LEU A 47 17.06 -11.10 6.57
C LEU A 47 18.50 -10.79 7.00
N PHE A 48 18.76 -10.79 8.31
CA PHE A 48 20.07 -10.48 8.89
C PHE A 48 21.03 -11.68 9.00
N LYS A 49 20.67 -12.85 8.44
CA LYS A 49 21.54 -14.04 8.48
C LYS A 49 22.24 -14.34 7.15
N THR A 50 21.81 -13.75 6.05
CA THR A 50 22.41 -13.95 4.73
C THR A 50 22.89 -12.62 4.16
N ILE A 51 24.21 -12.55 3.89
CA ILE A 51 24.87 -11.35 3.34
C ILE A 51 24.13 -10.83 2.10
N ASN A 52 23.72 -11.72 1.20
CA ASN A 52 23.00 -11.35 -0.03
C ASN A 52 21.68 -10.61 0.25
N LEU A 53 20.91 -11.00 1.29
CA LEU A 53 19.65 -10.31 1.61
C LEU A 53 19.91 -8.94 2.26
N ILE A 54 20.94 -8.83 3.10
CA ILE A 54 21.37 -7.56 3.71
C ILE A 54 21.82 -6.59 2.61
N VAL A 55 22.63 -7.04 1.65
CA VAL A 55 23.11 -6.23 0.54
C VAL A 55 21.94 -5.71 -0.30
N VAL A 56 21.01 -6.59 -0.70
CA VAL A 56 19.83 -6.15 -1.48
C VAL A 56 18.96 -5.18 -0.69
N PHE A 57 18.75 -5.41 0.60
CA PHE A 57 18.04 -4.49 1.48
C PHE A 57 18.72 -3.11 1.51
N ALA A 58 20.04 -3.07 1.74
CA ALA A 58 20.81 -1.83 1.80
C ALA A 58 20.79 -1.08 0.46
N VAL A 59 20.92 -1.79 -0.67
CA VAL A 59 20.84 -1.20 -2.01
C VAL A 59 19.46 -0.57 -2.24
N LEU A 60 18.37 -1.25 -1.88
CA LEU A 60 17.02 -0.68 -2.05
C LEU A 60 16.77 0.52 -1.13
N VAL A 61 17.29 0.52 0.09
CA VAL A 61 17.28 1.69 0.98
C VAL A 61 18.06 2.86 0.37
N ALA A 62 19.26 2.60 -0.15
CA ALA A 62 20.09 3.60 -0.81
C ALA A 62 19.41 4.19 -2.06
N ILE A 63 18.78 3.35 -2.89
CA ILE A 63 18.01 3.80 -4.06
C ILE A 63 16.85 4.69 -3.60
N ARG A 64 16.12 4.32 -2.54
CA ARG A 64 15.03 5.16 -1.99
C ARG A 64 15.54 6.55 -1.62
N LEU A 65 16.66 6.63 -0.88
CA LEU A 65 17.27 7.90 -0.49
C LEU A 65 17.75 8.69 -1.71
N GLY A 66 18.38 8.04 -2.68
CA GLY A 66 18.82 8.64 -3.94
C GLY A 66 17.68 9.21 -4.77
N MET A 67 16.56 8.49 -4.86
CA MET A 67 15.34 8.97 -5.53
C MET A 67 14.71 10.19 -4.83
N GLY A 68 15.07 10.46 -3.57
CA GLY A 68 14.70 11.69 -2.86
C GLY A 68 15.21 12.96 -3.55
N PHE A 69 16.38 12.87 -4.20
CA PHE A 69 16.98 13.98 -4.93
C PHE A 69 16.40 14.14 -6.34
N LEU A 70 15.97 13.03 -6.95
CA LEU A 70 15.43 12.99 -8.32
C LEU A 70 13.95 13.42 -8.32
N HIS A 71 13.73 14.72 -8.44
CA HIS A 71 12.40 15.29 -8.44
C HIS A 71 12.22 16.30 -9.57
N ILE A 72 11.12 16.15 -10.31
CA ILE A 72 10.80 17.04 -11.43
C ILE A 72 9.83 18.10 -10.90
N LYS A 73 10.32 19.34 -10.81
CA LYS A 73 9.47 20.51 -10.52
C LYS A 73 8.69 20.87 -11.76
N ILE A 74 7.35 20.93 -11.64
CA ILE A 74 6.50 21.46 -12.69
C ILE A 74 6.50 22.99 -12.53
N PRO A 75 7.08 23.75 -13.47
CA PRO A 75 7.07 25.21 -13.41
C PRO A 75 5.63 25.74 -13.39
N GLY A 76 5.38 26.79 -12.61
CA GLY A 76 4.08 27.45 -12.48
C GLY A 76 3.18 26.95 -11.34
N PHE A 77 3.36 25.72 -10.83
CA PHE A 77 2.44 25.14 -9.82
C PHE A 77 3.10 24.75 -8.48
N ASN A 78 4.38 25.03 -8.28
CA ASN A 78 5.17 24.56 -7.12
C ASN A 78 4.95 23.06 -6.82
N MET A 79 4.70 22.27 -7.86
CA MET A 79 4.40 20.84 -7.78
C MET A 79 5.66 20.04 -8.09
N VAL A 80 5.88 18.98 -7.31
CA VAL A 80 7.05 18.11 -7.44
C VAL A 80 6.61 16.68 -7.74
N ILE A 81 6.91 16.17 -8.94
CA ILE A 81 6.75 14.75 -9.27
C ILE A 81 7.99 14.00 -8.76
N SER A 82 7.77 13.08 -7.83
CA SER A 82 8.80 12.19 -7.30
C SER A 82 8.28 10.75 -7.23
N PHE A 83 9.21 9.81 -7.40
CA PHE A 83 8.97 8.37 -7.37
C PHE A 83 9.62 7.71 -6.14
N THR A 84 9.82 8.49 -5.07
CA THR A 84 10.58 8.11 -3.86
C THR A 84 10.08 6.83 -3.19
N TRP A 85 8.76 6.63 -3.15
CA TRP A 85 8.16 5.47 -2.50
C TRP A 85 8.35 4.16 -3.29
N MET A 86 8.81 4.21 -4.54
CA MET A 86 8.86 3.04 -5.41
C MET A 86 9.84 2.00 -4.90
N ALA A 87 11.04 2.43 -4.51
CA ALA A 87 12.06 1.54 -3.94
C ALA A 87 11.59 0.91 -2.62
N LEU A 88 10.92 1.68 -1.76
CA LEU A 88 10.34 1.19 -0.50
C LEU A 88 9.22 0.16 -0.76
N MET A 89 8.36 0.41 -1.75
CA MET A 89 7.31 -0.52 -2.15
C MET A 89 7.91 -1.84 -2.66
N VAL A 90 8.92 -1.78 -3.51
CA VAL A 90 9.62 -2.98 -4.02
C VAL A 90 10.29 -3.75 -2.88
N LEU A 91 11.02 -3.05 -1.99
CA LEU A 91 11.62 -3.66 -0.80
C LEU A 91 10.56 -4.39 0.03
N SER A 92 9.48 -3.69 0.37
CA SER A 92 8.44 -4.24 1.24
C SER A 92 7.69 -5.39 0.58
N TRP A 93 7.47 -5.32 -0.74
CA TRP A 93 6.82 -6.37 -1.53
C TRP A 93 7.51 -7.73 -1.39
N TYR A 94 8.85 -7.74 -1.34
CA TYR A 94 9.64 -8.96 -1.21
C TYR A 94 9.92 -9.35 0.24
N PHE A 95 10.19 -8.38 1.11
CA PHE A 95 10.56 -8.65 2.49
C PHE A 95 9.36 -8.79 3.43
N GLY A 96 8.15 -8.46 2.97
CA GLY A 96 6.90 -8.62 3.71
C GLY A 96 6.52 -7.39 4.55
N PRO A 97 5.32 -7.40 5.14
CA PRO A 97 4.72 -6.23 5.78
C PRO A 97 5.49 -5.73 7.01
N LEU A 98 6.01 -6.63 7.85
CA LEU A 98 6.71 -6.24 9.08
C LEU A 98 8.06 -5.57 8.79
N ILE A 99 8.83 -6.13 7.86
CA ILE A 99 10.08 -5.51 7.42
C ILE A 99 9.78 -4.23 6.65
N GLY A 100 8.67 -4.16 5.91
CA GLY A 100 8.20 -2.94 5.27
C GLY A 100 7.95 -1.78 6.26
N ILE A 101 7.31 -2.05 7.40
CA ILE A 101 7.13 -1.06 8.48
C ILE A 101 8.50 -0.56 8.98
N PHE A 102 9.38 -1.51 9.33
CA PHE A 102 10.71 -1.17 9.85
C PHE A 102 11.53 -0.37 8.84
N ALA A 103 11.54 -0.80 7.58
CA ALA A 103 12.20 -0.09 6.50
C ALA A 103 11.62 1.32 6.32
N GLY A 104 10.29 1.46 6.35
CA GLY A 104 9.64 2.77 6.26
C GLY A 104 10.11 3.73 7.35
N PHE A 105 10.15 3.30 8.62
CA PHE A 105 10.67 4.12 9.71
C PHE A 105 12.14 4.49 9.52
N LEU A 106 12.95 3.50 9.13
CA LEU A 106 14.38 3.68 8.92
C LEU A 106 14.65 4.70 7.82
N VAL A 107 14.04 4.53 6.64
CA VAL A 107 14.33 5.43 5.54
C VAL A 107 13.76 6.82 5.83
N ASP A 108 12.57 6.95 6.43
CA ASP A 108 11.98 8.27 6.77
C ASP A 108 12.92 9.06 7.68
N THR A 109 13.40 8.41 8.75
CA THR A 109 14.35 9.01 9.69
C THR A 109 15.65 9.42 8.99
N LEU A 110 16.21 8.56 8.13
CA LEU A 110 17.43 8.89 7.38
C LEU A 110 17.21 10.05 6.39
N ALA A 111 16.07 10.07 5.69
CA ALA A 111 15.73 11.14 4.76
C ALA A 111 15.54 12.48 5.49
N TRP A 112 14.93 12.45 6.67
CA TRP A 112 14.83 13.62 7.54
C TRP A 112 16.21 14.13 7.98
N LEU A 113 17.09 13.24 8.47
CA LEU A 113 18.45 13.59 8.88
C LEU A 113 19.28 14.21 7.74
N ILE A 114 19.12 13.70 6.52
CA ILE A 114 19.84 14.21 5.34
C ILE A 114 19.30 15.57 4.88
N SER A 115 17.98 15.77 4.93
CA SER A 115 17.35 17.00 4.43
C SER A 115 17.37 18.16 5.42
N GLY A 116 17.54 17.89 6.72
CA GLY A 116 17.59 18.93 7.76
C GLY A 116 16.27 19.66 8.01
N GLY A 117 15.14 19.13 7.53
CA GLY A 117 13.82 19.74 7.67
C GLY A 117 13.22 19.63 9.09
N ILE A 118 12.01 20.16 9.26
CA ILE A 118 11.26 20.01 10.52
C ILE A 118 10.64 18.61 10.58
N TRP A 119 10.92 17.87 11.65
CA TRP A 119 10.32 16.55 11.85
C TRP A 119 8.83 16.68 12.24
N PHE A 120 7.96 15.97 11.54
CA PHE A 120 6.53 15.94 11.84
C PHE A 120 5.98 14.53 11.77
N TRP A 121 5.46 14.03 12.90
CA TRP A 121 5.07 12.64 13.08
C TRP A 121 4.03 12.13 12.06
N MET A 122 3.11 12.99 11.60
CA MET A 122 2.09 12.59 10.63
C MET A 122 2.63 12.43 9.21
N TYR A 123 3.78 13.03 8.88
CA TYR A 123 4.52 12.69 7.66
C TYR A 123 5.33 11.41 7.89
N ALA A 124 5.97 11.29 9.06
CA ALA A 124 6.81 10.14 9.39
C ALA A 124 6.05 8.80 9.38
N ILE A 125 4.77 8.78 9.77
CA ILE A 125 3.96 7.55 9.78
C ILE A 125 3.53 7.07 8.38
N GLN A 126 3.60 7.92 7.36
CA GLN A 126 3.12 7.57 6.02
C GLN A 126 4.01 6.52 5.37
N GLU A 127 5.34 6.64 5.50
CA GLU A 127 6.26 5.68 4.88
C GLU A 127 6.19 4.27 5.48
N PRO A 128 6.17 4.09 6.82
CA PRO A 128 5.87 2.79 7.43
C PRO A 128 4.54 2.20 6.94
N ALA A 129 3.51 3.03 6.79
CA ALA A 129 2.21 2.58 6.30
C ALA A 129 2.25 2.14 4.83
N VAL A 130 2.95 2.89 3.95
CA VAL A 130 3.21 2.48 2.56
C VAL A 130 3.96 1.14 2.52
N GLY A 131 5.01 1.00 3.34
CA GLY A 131 5.77 -0.24 3.44
C GLY A 131 4.92 -1.42 3.90
N PHE A 132 4.07 -1.22 4.91
CA PHE A 132 3.12 -2.23 5.36
C PHE A 132 2.17 -2.69 4.23
N ILE A 133 1.53 -1.74 3.55
CA ILE A 133 0.57 -2.01 2.48
C ILE A 133 1.24 -2.76 1.32
N ALA A 134 2.41 -2.30 0.89
CA ALA A 134 3.16 -2.94 -0.18
C ALA A 134 3.59 -4.36 0.18
N GLY A 135 4.05 -4.59 1.41
CA GLY A 135 4.40 -5.92 1.88
C GLY A 135 3.19 -6.83 2.05
N PHE A 136 2.06 -6.31 2.52
CA PHE A 136 0.82 -7.07 2.63
C PHE A 136 0.33 -7.54 1.25
N LEU A 137 0.27 -6.63 0.26
CA LEU A 137 -0.14 -6.96 -1.10
C LEU A 137 0.86 -7.90 -1.78
N GLY A 138 2.16 -7.69 -1.61
CA GLY A 138 3.20 -8.62 -2.10
C GLY A 138 3.01 -10.04 -1.56
N SER A 139 2.75 -10.17 -0.26
CA SER A 139 2.46 -11.47 0.35
C SER A 139 1.18 -12.11 -0.21
N VAL A 140 0.11 -11.34 -0.43
CA VAL A 140 -1.11 -11.84 -1.10
C VAL A 140 -0.80 -12.32 -2.52
N VAL A 141 -0.01 -11.56 -3.28
CA VAL A 141 0.42 -11.92 -4.64
C VAL A 141 1.18 -13.23 -4.66
N THR A 142 2.11 -13.46 -3.74
CA THR A 142 2.86 -14.74 -3.70
C THR A 142 1.95 -15.96 -3.51
N LEU A 143 0.83 -15.80 -2.79
CA LEU A 143 -0.18 -16.84 -2.64
C LEU A 143 -1.03 -16.99 -3.91
N ARG A 144 -1.34 -15.88 -4.59
CA ARG A 144 -2.20 -15.81 -5.79
C ARG A 144 -1.50 -16.15 -7.10
N LYS A 145 -0.16 -16.03 -7.19
CA LYS A 145 0.63 -16.49 -8.35
C LYS A 145 0.40 -17.98 -8.66
N LYS A 146 -0.11 -18.77 -7.71
CA LYS A 146 -0.45 -20.20 -7.87
C LYS A 146 -1.86 -20.47 -8.42
N THR A 147 -2.73 -19.47 -8.50
CA THR A 147 -4.12 -19.64 -8.96
C THR A 147 -4.29 -19.44 -10.46
N LYS A 148 -5.24 -20.16 -11.07
CA LYS A 148 -5.42 -20.23 -12.53
C LYS A 148 -6.23 -19.06 -13.15
N ARG A 149 -6.93 -18.25 -12.35
CA ARG A 149 -7.96 -17.29 -12.81
C ARG A 149 -7.63 -15.83 -12.46
N PRO A 150 -6.89 -15.08 -13.30
CA PRO A 150 -6.54 -13.68 -13.04
C PRO A 150 -7.74 -12.72 -13.09
N ILE A 151 -8.86 -13.14 -13.68
CA ILE A 151 -10.07 -12.32 -13.78
C ILE A 151 -10.70 -12.04 -12.42
N ILE A 152 -10.58 -12.99 -11.47
CA ILE A 152 -11.07 -12.80 -10.10
C ILE A 152 -10.25 -11.72 -9.40
N ASP A 153 -8.94 -11.69 -9.64
CA ASP A 153 -8.05 -10.66 -9.10
C ASP A 153 -8.41 -9.28 -9.64
N LEU A 154 -8.78 -9.20 -10.93
CA LEU A 154 -9.29 -7.95 -11.52
C LEU A 154 -10.59 -7.50 -10.86
N ILE A 155 -11.57 -8.39 -10.66
CA ILE A 155 -12.85 -8.05 -10.02
C ILE A 155 -12.60 -7.53 -8.60
N VAL A 156 -11.75 -8.20 -7.82
CA VAL A 156 -11.38 -7.75 -6.47
C VAL A 156 -10.72 -6.37 -6.51
N ASN A 157 -9.83 -6.12 -7.47
CA ASN A 157 -9.22 -4.81 -7.67
C ASN A 157 -10.26 -3.72 -7.95
N GLN A 158 -11.22 -3.97 -8.85
CA GLN A 158 -12.27 -3.00 -9.17
C GLN A 158 -13.17 -2.70 -7.96
N VAL A 159 -13.61 -3.73 -7.23
CA VAL A 159 -14.42 -3.55 -6.00
C VAL A 159 -13.66 -2.71 -4.98
N PHE A 160 -12.36 -2.94 -4.84
CA PHE A 160 -11.53 -2.19 -3.90
C PHE A 160 -11.34 -0.73 -4.32
N ILE A 161 -11.08 -0.48 -5.61
CA ILE A 161 -10.97 0.88 -6.18
C ILE A 161 -12.27 1.64 -5.94
N LEU A 162 -13.42 1.05 -6.26
CA LEU A 162 -14.73 1.68 -6.06
C LEU A 162 -15.01 1.95 -4.58
N PHE A 163 -14.77 0.97 -3.71
CA PHE A 163 -14.97 1.13 -2.26
C PHE A 163 -14.13 2.27 -1.69
N PHE A 164 -12.82 2.33 -2.00
CA PHE A 164 -11.95 3.39 -1.51
C PHE A 164 -12.21 4.74 -2.17
N SER A 165 -12.69 4.75 -3.41
CA SER A 165 -13.15 5.98 -4.07
C SER A 165 -14.34 6.58 -3.33
N ILE A 166 -15.35 5.75 -3.04
CA ILE A 166 -16.53 6.15 -2.27
C ILE A 166 -16.13 6.59 -0.86
N LEU A 167 -15.24 5.86 -0.19
CA LEU A 167 -14.73 6.23 1.13
C LEU A 167 -13.99 7.58 1.11
N THR A 168 -13.14 7.82 0.11
CA THR A 168 -12.38 9.07 -0.03
C THR A 168 -13.32 10.24 -0.31
N LEU A 169 -14.30 10.04 -1.19
CA LEU A 169 -15.37 11.01 -1.44
C LEU A 169 -16.16 11.28 -0.15
N PHE A 170 -16.60 10.25 0.56
CA PHE A 170 -17.30 10.39 1.83
C PHE A 170 -16.47 11.16 2.87
N MET A 171 -15.18 10.86 3.00
CA MET A 171 -14.27 11.59 3.88
C MET A 171 -14.18 13.06 3.51
N ILE A 172 -13.98 13.38 2.22
CA ILE A 172 -13.96 14.77 1.75
C ILE A 172 -15.30 15.45 2.04
N LEU A 173 -16.43 14.79 1.78
CA LEU A 173 -17.77 15.35 1.97
C LEU A 173 -18.13 15.57 3.44
N THR A 174 -17.78 14.63 4.32
CA THR A 174 -18.06 14.72 5.77
C THR A 174 -17.13 15.70 6.47
N LEU A 175 -15.84 15.72 6.12
CA LEU A 175 -14.91 16.75 6.58
C LEU A 175 -15.34 18.15 6.13
N VAL A 176 -16.13 18.25 5.05
CA VAL A 176 -16.72 19.49 4.54
C VAL A 176 -18.08 19.83 5.19
N ASN A 177 -18.84 18.87 5.73
CA ASN A 177 -20.24 19.10 6.15
C ASN A 177 -20.49 19.26 7.66
N ASP A 178 -19.62 18.82 8.58
CA ASP A 178 -19.99 18.76 10.00
C ASP A 178 -19.76 20.06 10.77
N GLY A 179 -20.81 20.89 10.89
CA GLY A 179 -20.77 22.20 11.55
C GLY A 179 -20.51 22.25 13.06
N LYS A 180 -20.32 21.13 13.79
CA LYS A 180 -20.16 21.16 15.26
C LYS A 180 -18.79 20.77 15.81
N ASN A 181 -18.04 19.86 15.16
CA ASN A 181 -16.67 19.49 15.55
C ASN A 181 -15.67 19.49 14.38
N SER A 182 -16.00 20.21 13.30
CA SER A 182 -15.11 20.31 12.16
C SER A 182 -13.95 21.24 12.45
N LEU A 183 -12.86 21.00 11.73
CA LEU A 183 -11.86 22.00 11.36
C LEU A 183 -12.46 23.37 10.97
N PHE A 184 -13.77 23.43 10.64
CA PHE A 184 -14.55 24.59 10.22
C PHE A 184 -15.36 25.34 11.26
N SER A 185 -15.66 24.80 12.45
CA SER A 185 -16.31 25.62 13.50
C SER A 185 -15.35 26.69 14.05
N ILE A 186 -14.05 26.42 13.99
CA ILE A 186 -12.97 27.38 14.25
C ILE A 186 -12.82 28.39 13.09
N LEU A 187 -13.20 28.01 11.85
CA LEU A 187 -13.08 28.86 10.64
C LEU A 187 -14.29 29.79 10.44
N LYS A 188 -15.51 29.33 10.73
CA LYS A 188 -16.74 30.15 10.62
C LYS A 188 -16.71 31.36 11.57
N LYS A 189 -15.86 31.34 12.60
CA LYS A 189 -15.70 32.43 13.57
C LYS A 189 -14.70 33.52 13.16
N ARG A 190 -13.88 33.32 12.11
CA ARG A 190 -12.80 34.28 11.77
C ARG A 190 -12.92 34.99 10.43
N ASP A 191 -13.59 34.42 9.42
CA ASP A 191 -13.61 35.03 8.08
C ASP A 191 -15.02 35.40 7.64
N LYS A 192 -15.30 36.72 7.55
CA LYS A 192 -16.56 37.29 7.07
C LYS A 192 -16.74 37.24 5.54
N GLU A 193 -15.75 36.80 4.78
CA GLU A 193 -15.73 36.92 3.31
C GLU A 193 -16.02 35.61 2.54
N ILE A 194 -16.24 34.49 3.22
CA ILE A 194 -16.64 33.26 2.51
C ILE A 194 -18.16 33.21 2.42
N ASN A 195 -18.70 33.69 1.30
CA ASN A 195 -20.08 33.39 0.90
C ASN A 195 -20.26 31.87 0.79
N GLU A 196 -21.38 31.36 1.32
CA GLU A 196 -21.73 29.94 1.34
C GLU A 196 -21.74 29.30 -0.07
N ASP A 197 -21.98 30.11 -1.12
CA ASP A 197 -21.98 29.69 -2.53
C ASP A 197 -20.62 29.14 -3.00
N TRP A 198 -19.50 29.76 -2.60
CA TRP A 198 -18.17 29.32 -3.04
C TRP A 198 -17.78 27.95 -2.47
N ILE A 199 -18.19 27.66 -1.23
CA ILE A 199 -17.92 26.37 -0.58
C ILE A 199 -18.60 25.23 -1.36
N SER A 200 -19.83 25.47 -1.82
CA SER A 200 -20.58 24.49 -2.61
C SER A 200 -19.91 24.18 -3.95
N ILE A 201 -19.44 25.21 -4.66
CA ILE A 201 -18.74 25.07 -5.94
C ILE A 201 -17.46 24.23 -5.77
N PHE A 202 -16.64 24.52 -4.75
CA PHE A 202 -15.41 23.77 -4.50
C PHE A 202 -15.66 22.31 -4.12
N LYS A 203 -16.76 22.03 -3.41
CA LYS A 203 -17.18 20.67 -3.06
C LYS A 203 -17.49 19.85 -4.33
N TYR A 204 -18.32 20.38 -5.22
CA TYR A 204 -18.67 19.69 -6.47
C TYR A 204 -17.48 19.53 -7.40
N LEU A 205 -16.60 20.54 -7.45
CA LEU A 205 -15.41 20.49 -8.26
C LEU A 205 -14.42 19.42 -7.76
N ALA A 206 -14.20 19.31 -6.45
CA ALA A 206 -13.40 18.24 -5.86
C ALA A 206 -13.95 16.84 -6.18
N ILE A 207 -15.28 16.65 -6.08
CA ILE A 207 -15.93 15.40 -6.46
C ILE A 207 -15.70 15.08 -7.93
N ALA A 208 -15.93 16.05 -8.82
CA ALA A 208 -15.79 15.87 -10.25
C ALA A 208 -14.36 15.44 -10.62
N PHE A 209 -13.34 16.11 -10.10
CA PHE A 209 -11.94 15.76 -10.35
C PHE A 209 -11.56 14.37 -9.82
N LEU A 210 -12.03 14.01 -8.62
CA LEU A 210 -11.78 12.67 -8.05
C LEU A 210 -12.47 11.58 -8.88
N ALA A 211 -13.71 11.81 -9.31
CA ALA A 211 -14.43 10.91 -10.19
C ALA A 211 -13.70 10.75 -11.54
N THR A 212 -13.21 11.84 -12.14
CA THR A 212 -12.40 11.78 -13.36
C THR A 212 -11.12 10.98 -13.15
N PHE A 213 -10.40 11.17 -12.03
CA PHE A 213 -9.21 10.37 -11.70
C PHE A 213 -9.53 8.88 -11.64
N VAL A 214 -10.60 8.49 -10.94
CA VAL A 214 -11.02 7.10 -10.80
C VAL A 214 -11.34 6.50 -12.16
N LEU A 215 -12.16 7.18 -12.96
CA LEU A 215 -12.52 6.74 -14.30
C LEU A 215 -11.31 6.55 -15.22
N LEU A 216 -10.36 7.50 -15.21
CA LEU A 216 -9.14 7.42 -16.02
C LEU A 216 -8.27 6.21 -15.63
N VAL A 217 -8.11 6.00 -14.32
CA VAL A 217 -7.30 4.90 -13.79
C VAL A 217 -7.98 3.55 -14.03
N GLU A 218 -9.30 3.45 -13.83
CA GLU A 218 -10.07 2.23 -14.12
C GLU A 218 -10.00 1.88 -15.61
N ALA A 219 -10.23 2.86 -16.48
CA ALA A 219 -10.10 2.69 -17.93
C ALA A 219 -8.69 2.21 -18.29
N PHE A 220 -7.65 2.82 -17.71
CA PHE A 220 -6.27 2.40 -17.92
C PHE A 220 -6.01 0.95 -17.49
N VAL A 221 -6.45 0.55 -16.30
CA VAL A 221 -6.29 -0.82 -15.78
C VAL A 221 -7.02 -1.84 -16.67
N ILE A 222 -8.25 -1.54 -17.08
CA ILE A 222 -9.07 -2.41 -17.93
C ILE A 222 -8.45 -2.54 -19.33
N ILE A 223 -8.07 -1.43 -19.97
CA ILE A 223 -7.44 -1.42 -21.29
C ILE A 223 -6.14 -2.22 -21.26
N TYR A 224 -5.29 -2.00 -20.26
CA TYR A 224 -4.04 -2.73 -20.11
C TYR A 224 -4.29 -4.23 -19.91
N TYR A 225 -5.28 -4.60 -19.09
CA TYR A 225 -5.66 -5.99 -18.89
C TYR A 225 -6.14 -6.65 -20.19
N LEU A 226 -7.06 -6.00 -20.92
CA LEU A 226 -7.60 -6.53 -22.17
C LEU A 226 -6.51 -6.71 -23.24
N ARG A 227 -5.59 -5.75 -23.36
CA ARG A 227 -4.46 -5.82 -24.31
C ARG A 227 -3.47 -6.94 -23.97
N ASN A 228 -3.28 -7.24 -22.68
CA ASN A 228 -2.29 -8.21 -22.22
C ASN A 228 -2.87 -9.54 -21.72
N LYS A 229 -4.19 -9.77 -21.85
CA LYS A 229 -4.89 -10.96 -21.31
C LYS A 229 -4.31 -12.31 -21.77
N ASN A 230 -3.69 -12.33 -22.95
CA ASN A 230 -3.07 -13.51 -23.55
C ASN A 230 -1.57 -13.66 -23.21
N ARG A 231 -0.96 -12.71 -22.49
CA ARG A 231 0.44 -12.78 -22.06
C ARG A 231 0.60 -13.61 -20.79
N SER A 232 1.81 -13.59 -20.21
CA SER A 232 2.13 -14.27 -18.95
C SER A 232 1.14 -13.91 -17.84
N LYS A 233 0.47 -14.93 -17.30
CA LYS A 233 -0.47 -14.79 -16.18
C LYS A 233 0.18 -14.21 -14.93
N VAL A 234 1.46 -14.53 -14.69
CA VAL A 234 2.21 -14.02 -13.54
C VAL A 234 2.42 -12.51 -13.66
N GLN A 235 2.75 -12.03 -14.86
CA GLN A 235 2.90 -10.59 -15.12
C GLN A 235 1.57 -9.85 -14.99
N LEU A 236 0.47 -10.45 -15.43
CA LEU A 236 -0.88 -9.88 -15.25
C LEU A 236 -1.27 -9.76 -13.78
N VAL A 237 -1.01 -10.79 -12.97
CA VAL A 237 -1.29 -10.75 -11.53
C VAL A 237 -0.41 -9.69 -10.84
N ASN A 238 0.88 -9.63 -11.18
CA ASN A 238 1.76 -8.56 -10.67
C ASN A 238 1.21 -7.18 -11.02
N PHE A 239 0.81 -6.97 -12.29
CA PHE A 239 0.22 -5.69 -12.73
C PHE A 239 -1.04 -5.32 -11.94
N ILE A 240 -1.99 -6.25 -11.78
CA ILE A 240 -3.25 -6.00 -11.06
C ILE A 240 -2.96 -5.54 -9.62
N TYR A 241 -2.10 -6.25 -8.90
CA TYR A 241 -1.78 -5.88 -7.53
C TYR A 241 -0.87 -4.65 -7.40
N CYS A 242 -0.03 -4.36 -8.41
CA CYS A 242 0.71 -3.10 -8.48
C CYS A 242 -0.23 -1.91 -8.72
N SER A 243 -1.24 -2.08 -9.57
CA SER A 243 -2.29 -1.07 -9.76
C SER A 243 -3.06 -0.83 -8.47
N LEU A 244 -3.49 -1.89 -7.80
CA LEU A 244 -4.14 -1.81 -6.49
C LEU A 244 -3.28 -1.03 -5.49
N LEU A 245 -2.00 -1.36 -5.37
CA LEU A 245 -1.06 -0.71 -4.46
C LEU A 245 -0.90 0.79 -4.76
N ALA A 246 -0.67 1.14 -6.03
CA ALA A 246 -0.45 2.53 -6.43
C ALA A 246 -1.71 3.37 -6.21
N ILE A 247 -2.86 2.89 -6.66
CA ILE A 247 -4.14 3.60 -6.58
C ILE A 247 -4.54 3.79 -5.12
N PHE A 248 -4.45 2.71 -4.32
CA PHE A 248 -4.78 2.77 -2.91
C PHE A 248 -3.86 3.74 -2.14
N SER A 249 -2.56 3.70 -2.41
CA SER A 249 -1.61 4.64 -1.79
C SER A 249 -1.91 6.09 -2.18
N THR A 250 -2.25 6.36 -3.45
CA THR A 250 -2.63 7.70 -3.90
C THR A 250 -3.92 8.17 -3.23
N MET A 251 -4.97 7.35 -3.19
CA MET A 251 -6.24 7.71 -2.54
C MET A 251 -6.05 7.99 -1.05
N LEU A 252 -5.34 7.10 -0.33
CA LEU A 252 -5.18 7.22 1.10
C LEU A 252 -4.23 8.35 1.50
N PHE A 253 -3.03 8.44 0.91
CA PHE A 253 -2.02 9.39 1.35
C PHE A 253 -2.09 10.74 0.63
N SER A 254 -2.45 10.78 -0.65
CA SER A 254 -2.53 12.05 -1.40
C SER A 254 -3.88 12.75 -1.25
N PHE A 255 -4.99 12.02 -1.33
CA PHE A 255 -6.32 12.63 -1.35
C PHE A 255 -7.01 12.64 0.01
N ALA A 256 -6.98 11.54 0.77
CA ALA A 256 -7.63 11.48 2.07
C ALA A 256 -6.79 12.14 3.17
N LEU A 257 -5.60 11.61 3.47
CA LEU A 257 -4.74 12.12 4.54
C LEU A 257 -3.98 13.39 4.15
N GLY A 258 -3.64 13.55 2.88
CA GLY A 258 -2.79 14.64 2.39
C GLY A 258 -3.26 16.05 2.81
N PRO A 259 -4.53 16.43 2.54
CA PRO A 259 -5.05 17.73 2.95
C PRO A 259 -5.02 17.92 4.47
N TYR A 260 -5.40 16.89 5.23
CA TYR A 260 -5.43 16.92 6.69
C TYR A 260 -4.03 17.10 7.29
N VAL A 261 -3.06 16.29 6.84
CA VAL A 261 -1.66 16.32 7.31
C VAL A 261 -1.03 17.68 6.99
N SER A 262 -1.25 18.21 5.79
CA SER A 262 -0.65 19.47 5.36
C SER A 262 -1.10 20.64 6.21
N VAL A 263 -2.38 20.66 6.60
CA VAL A 263 -2.89 21.70 7.50
C VAL A 263 -2.37 21.50 8.92
N ALA A 264 -2.35 20.26 9.42
CA ALA A 264 -1.82 19.97 10.73
C ALA A 264 -0.34 20.41 10.85
N TYR A 265 0.43 20.22 9.77
CA TYR A 265 1.81 20.69 9.66
C TYR A 265 1.91 22.23 9.68
N LEU A 266 1.10 22.93 8.89
CA LEU A 266 1.09 24.41 8.88
C LEU A 266 0.75 25.00 10.26
N LYS A 267 -0.19 24.37 10.99
CA LYS A 267 -0.49 24.72 12.39
C LYS A 267 0.69 24.46 13.31
N TYR A 268 1.37 23.32 13.13
CA TYR A 268 2.55 22.94 13.91
C TYR A 268 3.69 23.97 13.77
N ILE A 269 3.92 24.50 12.56
CA ILE A 269 4.93 25.53 12.29
C ILE A 269 4.42 26.98 12.53
N LYS A 270 3.26 27.14 13.18
CA LYS A 270 2.65 28.44 13.56
C LYS A 270 2.40 29.41 12.40
N VAL A 271 2.20 28.91 11.18
CA VAL A 271 1.80 29.75 10.04
C VAL A 271 0.30 30.09 10.20
N PRO A 272 -0.10 31.38 10.13
CA PRO A 272 -1.50 31.77 10.26
C PRO A 272 -2.29 31.29 9.03
N ILE A 273 -3.09 30.24 9.22
CA ILE A 273 -3.99 29.73 8.18
C ILE A 273 -5.33 30.45 8.35
N THR A 274 -5.64 31.40 7.47
CA THR A 274 -6.95 32.09 7.47
C THR A 274 -8.04 31.22 6.85
N ASN A 275 -7.75 30.45 5.78
CA ASN A 275 -8.77 29.66 5.08
C ASN A 275 -8.36 28.24 4.63
N TYR A 276 -8.74 27.23 5.44
CA TYR A 276 -8.49 25.80 5.18
C TYR A 276 -9.08 25.28 3.86
N LEU A 277 -10.33 25.63 3.51
CA LEU A 277 -11.01 25.07 2.33
C LEU A 277 -10.45 25.66 1.04
N LYS A 278 -10.23 26.99 1.02
CA LYS A 278 -9.66 27.72 -0.11
C LYS A 278 -8.19 27.34 -0.36
N TYR A 279 -7.40 27.07 0.68
CA TYR A 279 -6.03 26.58 0.50
C TYR A 279 -5.95 25.08 0.27
N GLY A 280 -6.63 24.27 1.07
CA GLY A 280 -6.57 22.81 0.98
C GLY A 280 -7.14 22.25 -0.31
N VAL A 281 -8.26 22.78 -0.81
CA VAL A 281 -8.86 22.28 -2.07
C VAL A 281 -8.16 22.88 -3.29
N ASN A 282 -7.95 24.20 -3.30
CA ASN A 282 -7.49 24.92 -4.48
C ASN A 282 -5.97 24.89 -4.67
N TYR A 283 -5.18 24.95 -3.59
CA TYR A 283 -3.72 24.92 -3.68
C TYR A 283 -3.13 23.52 -3.49
N TYR A 284 -3.86 22.59 -2.85
CA TYR A 284 -3.34 21.25 -2.59
C TYR A 284 -4.10 20.16 -3.34
N LEU A 285 -5.41 19.99 -3.14
CA LEU A 285 -6.15 18.85 -3.69
C LEU A 285 -6.21 18.88 -5.22
N LEU A 286 -6.61 20.00 -5.82
CA LEU A 286 -6.85 20.12 -7.26
C LEU A 286 -5.55 19.95 -8.09
N PRO A 287 -4.44 20.68 -7.81
CA PRO A 287 -3.18 20.44 -8.50
C PRO A 287 -2.68 19.00 -8.29
N ARG A 288 -2.92 18.44 -7.10
CA ARG A 288 -2.49 17.08 -6.78
C ARG A 288 -3.31 16.02 -7.50
N ILE A 289 -4.60 16.20 -7.72
CA ILE A 289 -5.39 15.28 -8.55
C ILE A 289 -4.84 15.29 -9.98
N ILE A 290 -4.61 16.46 -10.59
CA ILE A 290 -4.04 16.55 -11.94
C ILE A 290 -2.69 15.83 -12.02
N LYS A 291 -1.80 16.12 -11.07
CA LYS A 291 -0.48 15.49 -10.97
C LYS A 291 -0.58 13.97 -10.81
N GLU A 292 -1.41 13.49 -9.90
CA GLU A 292 -1.54 12.06 -9.61
C GLU A 292 -2.28 11.31 -10.73
N SER A 293 -3.17 11.95 -11.49
CA SER A 293 -3.77 11.40 -12.72
C SER A 293 -2.73 11.05 -13.78
N ILE A 294 -1.68 11.86 -13.92
CA ILE A 294 -0.58 11.60 -14.86
C ILE A 294 0.43 10.62 -14.25
N LYS A 295 0.79 10.83 -12.99
CA LYS A 295 1.82 10.05 -12.30
C LYS A 295 1.38 8.59 -12.09
N THR A 296 0.14 8.34 -11.66
CA THR A 296 -0.31 7.00 -11.23
C THR A 296 -0.19 5.95 -12.35
N PRO A 297 -0.64 6.18 -13.60
CA PRO A 297 -0.45 5.22 -14.69
C PRO A 297 1.02 4.88 -14.96
N ILE A 298 1.88 5.90 -15.02
CA ILE A 298 3.34 5.73 -15.21
C ILE A 298 3.92 4.92 -14.04
N TYR A 299 3.50 5.24 -12.82
CA TYR A 299 3.93 4.58 -11.60
C TYR A 299 3.59 3.09 -11.61
N ILE A 300 2.38 2.72 -12.06
CA ILE A 300 1.93 1.32 -12.17
C ILE A 300 2.79 0.54 -13.16
N ILE A 301 3.07 1.11 -14.34
CA ILE A 301 3.87 0.44 -15.38
C ILE A 301 5.29 0.19 -14.87
N LEU A 302 5.92 1.22 -14.30
CA LEU A 302 7.29 1.12 -13.77
C LEU A 302 7.36 0.10 -12.63
N LEU A 303 6.46 0.20 -11.65
CA LEU A 303 6.43 -0.69 -10.49
C LEU A 303 6.21 -2.15 -10.91
N SER A 304 5.27 -2.41 -11.82
CA SER A 304 5.01 -3.76 -12.34
C SER A 304 6.21 -4.33 -13.10
N SER A 305 6.92 -3.49 -13.84
CA SER A 305 8.11 -3.89 -14.60
C SER A 305 9.27 -4.22 -13.67
N ILE A 306 9.52 -3.37 -12.67
CA ILE A 306 10.57 -3.56 -11.67
C ILE A 306 10.30 -4.84 -10.86
N ILE A 307 9.08 -5.04 -10.35
CA ILE A 307 8.74 -6.27 -9.63
C ILE A 307 8.92 -7.51 -10.53
N SER A 308 8.55 -7.42 -11.80
CA SER A 308 8.76 -8.57 -12.70
C SER A 308 10.25 -8.86 -12.95
N ALA A 309 11.11 -7.84 -12.97
CA ALA A 309 12.56 -8.02 -13.10
C ALA A 309 13.21 -8.56 -11.80
N PHE A 310 12.81 -8.03 -10.64
CA PHE A 310 13.34 -8.46 -9.35
C PHE A 310 12.88 -9.87 -8.94
N ASP A 311 11.76 -10.37 -9.48
CA ASP A 311 11.32 -11.75 -9.27
C ASP A 311 12.44 -12.75 -9.64
N TYR A 312 13.19 -12.51 -10.71
CA TYR A 312 14.32 -13.35 -11.11
C TYR A 312 15.47 -13.32 -10.09
N VAL A 313 15.84 -12.12 -9.63
CA VAL A 313 16.92 -11.91 -8.65
C VAL A 313 16.61 -12.63 -7.33
N PHE A 314 15.40 -12.45 -6.80
CA PHE A 314 15.02 -13.07 -5.52
C PHE A 314 14.83 -14.58 -5.61
N LEU A 315 14.40 -15.11 -6.76
CA LEU A 315 14.38 -16.56 -6.99
C LEU A 315 15.80 -17.16 -6.94
N ASN A 316 16.76 -16.53 -7.59
CA ASN A 316 18.16 -16.97 -7.57
C ASN A 316 18.76 -16.93 -6.16
N ILE A 317 18.54 -15.83 -5.42
CA ILE A 317 19.00 -15.73 -4.02
C ILE A 317 18.41 -16.85 -3.16
N LYS A 318 17.15 -17.21 -3.38
CA LYS A 318 16.49 -18.28 -2.64
C LYS A 318 17.08 -19.65 -2.98
N GLN A 319 17.35 -19.92 -4.26
CA GLN A 319 17.94 -21.19 -4.71
C GLN A 319 19.37 -21.38 -4.15
N ILE A 320 20.23 -20.35 -4.27
CA ILE A 320 21.61 -20.36 -3.76
C ILE A 320 21.63 -20.65 -2.26
N ASN A 321 20.77 -19.98 -1.50
CA ASN A 321 20.73 -20.14 -0.05
C ASN A 321 20.13 -21.49 0.39
N MET A 322 19.22 -22.10 -0.38
CA MET A 322 18.70 -23.45 -0.09
C MET A 322 19.75 -24.55 -0.35
N HIS A 323 20.66 -24.37 -1.30
CA HIS A 323 21.75 -25.33 -1.54
C HIS A 323 22.77 -25.35 -0.39
N LYS A 324 23.03 -24.19 0.24
CA LYS A 324 23.92 -24.10 1.42
C LYS A 324 23.38 -24.76 2.70
N TRP A 325 22.10 -25.14 2.74
CA TRP A 325 21.48 -25.78 3.92
C TRP A 325 21.28 -27.30 3.76
N LYS A 326 21.67 -27.87 2.61
CA LYS A 326 21.60 -29.32 2.35
C LYS A 326 22.94 -30.04 2.53
N HIS A 327 24.01 -29.28 2.75
CA HIS A 327 25.31 -29.73 3.24
C HIS A 327 25.50 -29.15 4.64
#